data_AF-A0A662SDR7-F1
#
_entry.id   AF-A0A662SDR7-F1
#
_cell.length_a   1.000
_cell.length_b   1.000
_cell.length_c   1.000
_cell.angle_alpha   90.00
_cell.angle_beta   90.00
_cell.angle_gamma   90.00
#
_symmetry.space_group_name_H-M   'P 1'
#
loop_
_entity.id
_entity.type
_entity.pdbx_description
1 polymer ?
#
loop_
_entity_poly.entity_id
_entity_poly.type
_entity_poly.pdbx_seq_one_letter_code
_entity_poly.pdbx_strand_id
1 'polypeptide(L)'
;MSREYSLRLVLVISVIALASILGFFLARFYGVFPQTEINLEEELNLTGWKRRNITRPYMEPSEIRPTNVTPCLSWIRISKLVTTSENPYPKCSRGPIPPVFEGKLKSKFKQGEAIWIYFEYSYLLSLEGEVKPIGIIGESFNRHEKIYINRNKDVVLIANIVFNLTIIDQEGEVRLKADHSSELMSYMSGGSYYSFTGEGRTHFVFAGRIPFSFEPGEYKIVAMVADLLTGMRDEKAVNITVLPGEYREIQFSPISKPPETLILREDELTGGWKEIRSFSRSIWDPFYEQQIWFATKVYVREVSGIRRMMEINIALFETPEGASSYFEDMLHGFNESNPWALSKIISRVSGVRSFLYIHYERISGLRTISVRSLIDNAIITVIGGGYLEGTPTPAPLIEEILDIAEMQELKVISSKKP
;
A
#
# COMPACT_ATOMS: atom_id res chain seq x y z
N MET A 1 -44.87 28.46 -29.34
CA MET A 1 -44.13 29.25 -28.34
C MET A 1 -44.00 30.67 -28.85
N SER A 2 -44.22 31.68 -28.01
CA SER A 2 -44.05 33.09 -28.43
C SER A 2 -42.56 33.43 -28.57
N ARG A 3 -42.24 34.32 -29.51
CA ARG A 3 -40.88 34.80 -29.80
C ARG A 3 -40.17 35.36 -28.57
N GLU A 4 -40.96 35.90 -27.64
CA GLU A 4 -40.53 36.44 -26.35
C GLU A 4 -40.01 35.35 -25.38
N TYR A 5 -40.64 34.17 -25.37
CA TYR A 5 -40.24 33.06 -24.51
C TYR A 5 -38.89 32.48 -24.95
N SER A 6 -38.67 32.35 -26.26
CA SER A 6 -37.38 31.94 -26.83
C SER A 6 -36.27 32.95 -26.54
N LEU A 7 -36.57 34.25 -26.61
CA LEU A 7 -35.62 35.32 -26.24
C LEU A 7 -35.22 35.26 -24.77
N ARG A 8 -36.18 35.08 -23.85
CA ARG A 8 -35.89 34.92 -22.41
C ARG A 8 -35.05 33.67 -22.13
N LEU A 9 -35.35 32.54 -22.78
CA LEU A 9 -34.59 31.29 -22.64
C LEU A 9 -33.13 31.45 -23.10
N VAL A 10 -32.91 32.03 -24.29
CA VAL A 10 -31.56 32.31 -24.81
C VAL A 10 -30.78 33.24 -23.89
N LEU A 11 -31.43 34.25 -23.30
CA LEU A 11 -30.80 35.21 -22.40
C LEU A 11 -30.38 34.53 -21.08
N VAL A 12 -31.23 33.68 -20.49
CA VAL A 12 -30.88 32.88 -19.29
C VAL A 12 -29.71 31.92 -19.57
N ILE A 13 -29.73 31.19 -20.68
CA ILE A 13 -28.63 30.28 -21.06
C ILE A 13 -27.33 31.07 -21.28
N SER A 14 -27.40 32.25 -21.92
CA SER A 14 -26.24 33.11 -22.15
C SER A 14 -25.63 33.64 -20.85
N VAL A 15 -26.46 34.02 -19.87
CA VAL A 15 -26.00 34.48 -18.55
C VAL A 15 -25.33 33.35 -17.76
N ILE A 16 -25.91 32.14 -17.78
CA ILE A 16 -25.31 30.96 -17.13
C ILE A 16 -23.97 30.62 -17.79
N ALA A 17 -23.90 30.60 -19.13
CA ALA A 17 -22.66 30.33 -19.85
C ALA A 17 -21.57 31.38 -19.55
N LEU A 18 -21.92 32.67 -19.54
CA LEU A 18 -21.00 33.76 -19.16
C LEU A 18 -20.49 33.62 -17.73
N ALA A 19 -21.37 33.31 -16.76
CA ALA A 19 -20.99 33.08 -15.37
C ALA A 19 -20.05 31.86 -15.22
N SER A 20 -20.33 30.76 -15.93
CA SER A 20 -19.47 29.56 -15.92
C SER A 20 -18.11 29.81 -16.55
N ILE A 21 -18.05 30.51 -17.68
CA ILE A 21 -16.79 30.91 -18.33
C ILE A 21 -15.99 31.84 -17.41
N LEU A 22 -16.63 32.85 -16.81
CA LEU A 22 -15.96 33.79 -15.91
C LEU A 22 -15.45 33.08 -14.64
N GLY A 23 -16.21 32.14 -14.07
CA GLY A 23 -15.77 31.30 -12.97
C GLY A 23 -14.57 30.41 -13.32
N PHE A 24 -14.56 29.82 -14.52
CA PHE A 24 -13.44 29.03 -15.02
C PHE A 24 -12.17 29.88 -15.25
N PHE A 25 -12.32 31.10 -15.79
CA PHE A 25 -11.21 32.04 -15.92
C PHE A 25 -10.68 32.55 -14.58
N LEU A 26 -11.56 32.86 -13.61
CA LEU A 26 -11.14 33.28 -12.27
C LEU A 26 -10.41 32.16 -11.52
N ALA A 27 -10.87 30.91 -11.61
CA ALA A 27 -10.16 29.76 -11.07
C ALA A 27 -8.76 29.58 -11.71
N ARG A 28 -8.63 29.90 -13.01
CA ARG A 28 -7.36 29.85 -13.76
C ARG A 28 -6.41 31.01 -13.44
N PHE A 29 -6.92 32.18 -13.04
CA PHE A 29 -6.10 33.36 -12.69
C PHE A 29 -5.66 33.40 -11.21
N TYR A 30 -6.46 32.86 -10.29
CA TYR A 30 -6.10 32.80 -8.86
C TYR A 30 -5.43 31.47 -8.44
N GLY A 31 -5.47 30.45 -9.28
CA GLY A 31 -4.70 29.21 -9.12
C GLY A 31 -3.27 29.33 -9.63
N VAL A 32 -2.39 29.97 -8.87
CA VAL A 32 -0.98 30.17 -9.27
C VAL A 32 -0.18 28.87 -9.20
N PHE A 33 0.12 28.30 -10.38
CA PHE A 33 1.30 27.46 -10.61
C PHE A 33 2.27 28.22 -11.55
N PRO A 34 3.55 28.40 -11.18
CA PRO A 34 4.60 28.66 -12.14
C PRO A 34 5.09 27.34 -12.76
N GLN A 35 5.02 27.22 -14.08
CA GLN A 35 5.80 26.22 -14.82
C GLN A 35 7.25 26.73 -14.99
N THR A 36 8.21 25.81 -14.96
CA THR A 36 9.49 25.93 -15.67
C THR A 36 9.92 24.55 -16.15
N GLU A 37 10.20 24.43 -17.44
CA GLU A 37 10.68 23.22 -18.11
C GLU A 37 12.17 22.96 -17.81
N ILE A 38 12.60 21.70 -17.74
CA ILE A 38 13.97 21.26 -18.07
C ILE A 38 13.89 19.91 -18.79
N ASN A 39 14.62 19.76 -19.90
CA ASN A 39 14.74 18.54 -20.69
C ASN A 39 15.48 17.41 -19.95
N LEU A 40 15.12 16.17 -20.26
CA LEU A 40 15.80 14.93 -19.85
C LEU A 40 16.27 14.19 -21.10
N GLU A 41 17.58 14.13 -21.32
CA GLU A 41 18.36 13.01 -21.89
C GLU A 41 19.75 13.49 -22.33
N GLU A 42 20.80 13.09 -21.60
CA GLU A 42 21.78 12.10 -22.07
C GLU A 42 22.74 11.73 -20.92
N GLU A 43 23.35 10.54 -21.03
CA GLU A 43 24.24 9.89 -20.05
C GLU A 43 23.71 9.74 -18.62
N LEU A 44 23.34 8.49 -18.25
CA LEU A 44 23.90 7.81 -17.07
C LEU A 44 23.76 6.29 -17.23
N ASN A 45 24.72 5.72 -17.95
CA ASN A 45 25.11 4.30 -17.98
C ASN A 45 26.65 4.34 -18.11
N LEU A 46 27.51 3.74 -17.27
CA LEU A 46 27.37 2.87 -16.09
C LEU A 46 28.49 3.28 -15.10
N THR A 47 28.41 3.08 -13.78
CA THR A 47 27.78 1.98 -13.03
C THR A 47 26.68 2.30 -12.00
N GLY A 48 26.10 3.49 -11.84
CA GLY A 48 26.30 4.72 -12.61
C GLY A 48 25.23 5.77 -12.38
N TRP A 49 24.95 6.17 -11.12
CA TRP A 49 24.21 7.41 -10.80
C TRP A 49 24.92 8.13 -9.65
N LYS A 50 26.04 8.81 -9.96
CA LYS A 50 26.79 9.61 -8.99
C LYS A 50 26.21 11.02 -8.92
N ARG A 51 25.59 11.34 -7.79
CA ARG A 51 25.25 12.71 -7.37
C ARG A 51 26.41 13.68 -7.61
N ARG A 52 26.08 14.91 -8.07
CA ARG A 52 26.61 16.26 -7.71
C ARG A 52 26.63 17.15 -8.98
N ASN A 53 26.26 18.44 -8.96
CA ASN A 53 26.03 19.29 -7.78
C ASN A 53 25.29 20.61 -8.06
N ILE A 54 24.75 21.17 -6.95
CA ILE A 54 24.48 22.61 -6.65
C ILE A 54 23.33 23.24 -7.48
N THR A 55 22.30 23.88 -6.91
CA THR A 55 21.94 24.29 -5.52
C THR A 55 20.40 24.24 -5.39
N ARG A 56 19.74 24.24 -4.21
CA ARG A 56 20.14 24.48 -2.81
C ARG A 56 20.47 23.16 -2.07
N PRO A 57 21.35 23.18 -1.06
CA PRO A 57 21.61 21.98 -0.28
C PRO A 57 20.39 21.67 0.60
N TYR A 58 19.66 20.60 0.28
CA TYR A 58 19.06 19.81 1.35
C TYR A 58 20.20 19.05 2.02
N MET A 59 20.88 19.72 2.94
CA MET A 59 21.76 19.04 3.89
C MET A 59 20.89 18.02 4.63
N GLU A 60 21.31 16.75 4.64
CA GLU A 60 21.07 15.96 5.85
C GLU A 60 21.63 16.80 7.01
N PRO A 61 20.83 17.16 8.03
CA PRO A 61 21.32 17.95 9.14
C PRO A 61 22.51 17.21 9.75
N SER A 62 23.70 17.77 9.59
CA SER A 62 24.97 17.16 10.00
C SER A 62 24.88 16.76 11.47
N GLU A 63 24.89 15.45 11.76
CA GLU A 63 24.60 14.81 13.06
C GLU A 63 24.43 15.82 14.21
N ILE A 64 23.23 16.41 14.29
CA ILE A 64 22.96 17.44 15.31
C ILE A 64 22.83 16.69 16.63
N ARG A 65 23.95 16.53 17.32
CA ARG A 65 23.98 16.13 18.73
C ARG A 65 23.06 17.10 19.47
N PRO A 66 22.00 16.63 20.14
CA PRO A 66 21.08 17.51 20.85
C PRO A 66 21.86 18.35 21.87
N THR A 67 21.97 19.66 21.60
CA THR A 67 22.27 20.63 22.64
C THR A 67 20.99 20.86 23.44
N ASN A 68 21.11 21.18 24.74
CA ASN A 68 19.99 21.39 25.66
C ASN A 68 19.05 22.59 25.31
N VAL A 69 19.08 23.10 24.07
CA VAL A 69 18.38 24.30 23.57
C VAL A 69 17.79 24.07 22.15
N THR A 70 17.66 22.80 21.75
CA THR A 70 17.08 22.39 20.46
C THR A 70 15.81 21.60 20.72
N PRO A 71 14.67 21.92 20.07
CA PRO A 71 13.46 21.12 20.20
C PRO A 71 13.74 19.66 19.89
N CYS A 72 13.30 18.78 20.78
CA CYS A 72 13.61 17.35 20.73
C CYS A 72 12.47 16.54 21.33
N LEU A 73 12.57 15.21 21.24
CA LEU A 73 11.70 14.32 21.98
C LEU A 73 11.98 14.45 23.49
N SER A 74 10.93 14.57 24.32
CA SER A 74 11.05 14.66 25.79
C SER A 74 10.68 13.37 26.52
N TRP A 75 9.82 12.55 25.92
CA TRP A 75 9.57 11.16 26.33
C TRP A 75 8.95 10.37 25.17
N ILE A 76 9.19 9.07 25.16
CA ILE A 76 8.48 8.09 24.32
C ILE A 76 7.90 6.99 25.21
N ARG A 77 6.73 6.46 24.86
CA ARG A 77 6.07 5.40 25.65
C ARG A 77 5.15 4.52 24.83
N ILE A 78 5.25 3.21 25.01
CA ILE A 78 4.35 2.19 24.46
C ILE A 78 3.09 2.13 25.33
N SER A 79 2.03 2.80 24.88
CA SER A 79 0.75 2.85 25.57
C SER A 79 0.06 1.48 25.53
N LYS A 80 0.03 0.80 24.37
CA LYS A 80 -0.61 -0.51 24.20
C LYS A 80 0.27 -1.48 23.41
N LEU A 81 0.26 -2.72 23.88
CA LEU A 81 0.72 -3.90 23.17
C LEU A 81 -0.30 -4.99 23.50
N VAL A 82 -1.07 -5.44 22.53
CA VAL A 82 -2.17 -6.40 22.73
C VAL A 82 -2.30 -7.36 21.55
N THR A 83 -2.88 -8.52 21.80
CA THR A 83 -2.97 -9.64 20.86
C THR A 83 -4.38 -10.20 20.74
N THR A 84 -4.74 -10.70 19.55
CA THR A 84 -5.97 -11.46 19.28
C THR A 84 -5.74 -12.46 18.14
N SER A 85 -6.62 -13.44 17.97
CA SER A 85 -6.72 -14.24 16.73
C SER A 85 -7.81 -13.75 15.79
N GLU A 86 -8.75 -12.92 16.25
CA GLU A 86 -9.83 -12.42 15.40
C GLU A 86 -9.35 -11.20 14.59
N ASN A 87 -9.67 -11.16 13.29
CA ASN A 87 -9.44 -9.97 12.48
C ASN A 87 -10.11 -8.73 13.13
N PRO A 88 -9.34 -7.70 13.53
CA PRO A 88 -9.85 -6.54 14.23
C PRO A 88 -10.38 -5.43 13.30
N TYR A 89 -10.37 -5.67 11.98
CA TYR A 89 -10.85 -4.73 10.95
C TYR A 89 -11.97 -5.33 10.08
N PRO A 90 -12.92 -4.51 9.61
CA PRO A 90 -13.69 -4.83 8.41
C PRO A 90 -12.73 -5.09 7.23
N LYS A 91 -12.89 -6.22 6.51
CA LYS A 91 -12.03 -6.58 5.36
C LYS A 91 -11.91 -5.46 4.32
N CYS A 92 -12.99 -4.72 4.12
CA CYS A 92 -13.09 -3.58 3.22
C CYS A 92 -12.32 -2.33 3.70
N SER A 93 -12.28 -2.04 5.00
CA SER A 93 -11.80 -0.75 5.50
C SER A 93 -10.30 -0.78 5.79
N ARG A 94 -9.47 -0.60 4.75
CA ARG A 94 -8.03 -0.28 4.89
C ARG A 94 -7.78 1.20 5.29
N GLY A 95 -8.77 1.82 5.93
CA GLY A 95 -8.70 3.20 6.42
C GLY A 95 -8.14 3.26 7.85
N PRO A 96 -7.77 4.47 8.33
CA PRO A 96 -7.16 4.68 9.65
C PRO A 96 -8.17 4.60 10.80
N ILE A 97 -9.09 3.63 10.76
CA ILE A 97 -10.05 3.37 11.84
C ILE A 97 -9.28 2.68 12.98
N PRO A 98 -9.34 3.19 14.23
CA PRO A 98 -8.75 2.48 15.36
C PRO A 98 -9.38 1.08 15.52
N PRO A 99 -8.60 0.00 15.47
CA PRO A 99 -9.12 -1.36 15.58
C PRO A 99 -9.79 -1.63 16.93
N VAL A 100 -10.91 -2.37 16.90
CA VAL A 100 -11.71 -2.68 18.10
C VAL A 100 -11.28 -4.02 18.70
N PHE A 101 -10.45 -3.96 19.75
CA PHE A 101 -9.95 -5.13 20.48
C PHE A 101 -10.73 -5.48 21.76
N GLU A 102 -11.71 -4.67 22.16
CA GLU A 102 -12.48 -4.91 23.38
C GLU A 102 -13.20 -6.27 23.32
N GLY A 103 -13.03 -7.09 24.36
CA GLY A 103 -13.58 -8.44 24.43
C GLY A 103 -12.86 -9.52 23.59
N LYS A 104 -11.90 -9.14 22.73
CA LYS A 104 -11.25 -10.07 21.77
C LYS A 104 -9.81 -10.47 22.14
N LEU A 105 -9.32 -10.07 23.31
CA LEU A 105 -7.94 -10.31 23.72
C LEU A 105 -7.63 -11.80 23.90
N LYS A 106 -6.51 -12.25 23.33
CA LYS A 106 -6.07 -13.65 23.36
C LYS A 106 -4.57 -13.75 23.58
N SER A 107 -4.17 -14.58 24.54
CA SER A 107 -2.78 -14.89 24.85
C SER A 107 -2.38 -16.33 24.56
N LYS A 108 -3.31 -17.21 24.16
CA LYS A 108 -3.01 -18.61 23.83
C LYS A 108 -3.36 -18.87 22.37
N PHE A 109 -2.39 -19.35 21.60
CA PHE A 109 -2.53 -19.59 20.17
C PHE A 109 -2.11 -21.00 19.82
N LYS A 110 -2.75 -21.65 18.85
CA LYS A 110 -2.23 -22.90 18.27
C LYS A 110 -1.18 -22.60 17.20
N GLN A 111 -0.26 -23.54 16.96
CA GLN A 111 0.52 -23.52 15.72
C GLN A 111 -0.42 -23.48 14.50
N GLY A 112 -0.08 -22.69 13.48
CA GLY A 112 -0.91 -22.48 12.31
C GLY A 112 -2.05 -21.45 12.50
N GLU A 113 -2.31 -20.97 13.72
CA GLU A 113 -3.38 -20.01 13.98
C GLU A 113 -3.00 -18.57 13.62
N ALA A 114 -4.00 -17.76 13.25
CA ALA A 114 -3.86 -16.32 13.08
C ALA A 114 -3.40 -15.65 14.38
N ILE A 115 -2.42 -14.75 14.26
CA ILE A 115 -2.08 -13.79 15.29
C ILE A 115 -2.14 -12.37 14.74
N TRP A 116 -2.86 -11.51 15.45
CA TRP A 116 -2.93 -10.07 15.25
C TRP A 116 -2.32 -9.39 16.46
N ILE A 117 -1.40 -8.45 16.22
CA ILE A 117 -0.68 -7.71 17.25
C ILE A 117 -0.90 -6.22 17.00
N TYR A 118 -1.53 -5.54 17.97
CA TYR A 118 -1.65 -4.09 17.95
C TYR A 118 -0.65 -3.45 18.89
N PHE A 119 0.04 -2.48 18.34
CA PHE A 119 1.12 -1.74 18.97
C PHE A 119 0.80 -0.24 18.85
N GLU A 120 0.77 0.46 19.98
CA GLU A 120 0.53 1.89 20.04
C GLU A 120 1.59 2.52 20.93
N TYR A 121 2.19 3.60 20.44
CA TYR A 121 3.04 4.45 21.25
C TYR A 121 2.64 5.91 21.15
N SER A 122 3.01 6.64 22.18
CA SER A 122 2.92 8.09 22.25
C SER A 122 4.29 8.69 22.53
N TYR A 123 4.45 9.95 22.21
CA TYR A 123 5.62 10.73 22.54
C TYR A 123 5.24 12.19 22.74
N LEU A 124 6.06 12.94 23.47
CA LEU A 124 5.95 14.39 23.59
C LEU A 124 7.18 15.03 22.95
N LEU A 125 6.95 16.07 22.17
CA LEU A 125 7.97 16.95 21.64
C LEU A 125 8.12 18.14 22.60
N SER A 126 9.33 18.38 23.09
CA SER A 126 9.67 19.63 23.77
C SER A 126 9.81 20.73 22.72
N LEU A 127 8.75 21.51 22.53
CA LEU A 127 8.69 22.62 21.59
C LEU A 127 8.77 23.94 22.38
N GLU A 128 9.92 24.62 22.30
CA GLU A 128 10.07 25.97 22.83
C GLU A 128 9.63 27.03 21.80
N GLY A 129 8.75 27.94 22.21
CA GLY A 129 8.20 29.02 21.36
C GLY A 129 7.09 28.56 20.40
N GLU A 130 6.74 29.41 19.42
CA GLU A 130 5.68 29.12 18.42
C GLU A 130 6.13 28.14 17.30
N VAL A 131 7.01 27.19 17.63
CA VAL A 131 7.54 26.22 16.68
C VAL A 131 6.53 25.09 16.48
N LYS A 132 6.03 24.92 15.24
CA LYS A 132 5.12 23.83 14.87
C LYS A 132 5.83 22.75 14.04
N PRO A 133 5.54 21.45 14.25
CA PRO A 133 5.91 20.41 13.31
C PRO A 133 5.34 20.74 11.92
N ILE A 134 6.17 20.63 10.88
CA ILE A 134 5.78 20.87 9.49
C ILE A 134 5.52 19.61 8.69
N GLY A 135 5.88 18.45 9.24
CA GLY A 135 5.58 17.17 8.63
C GLY A 135 6.16 16.00 9.40
N ILE A 136 5.45 14.87 9.34
CA ILE A 136 5.96 13.55 9.65
C ILE A 136 6.25 12.89 8.32
N ILE A 137 7.50 12.54 8.07
CA ILE A 137 7.83 11.60 7.01
C ILE A 137 7.88 10.23 7.68
N GLY A 138 6.71 9.64 7.83
CA GLY A 138 6.56 8.22 8.16
C GLY A 138 6.78 7.42 6.90
N GLU A 139 7.92 6.75 6.78
CA GLU A 139 8.06 5.68 5.79
C GLU A 139 7.35 4.45 6.38
N SER A 140 6.05 4.34 6.10
CA SER A 140 5.14 3.29 6.61
C SER A 140 5.72 1.88 6.48
N PHE A 141 6.56 1.67 5.47
CA PHE A 141 7.25 0.43 5.20
C PHE A 141 8.49 0.23 6.10
N ASN A 142 9.33 1.26 6.28
CA ASN A 142 10.66 1.15 6.90
C ASN A 142 10.68 1.30 8.43
N ARG A 143 9.52 1.36 9.10
CA ARG A 143 9.41 1.45 10.57
C ARG A 143 10.10 2.68 11.18
N HIS A 144 10.16 3.73 10.38
CA HIS A 144 10.86 4.96 10.66
C HIS A 144 9.86 6.12 10.59
N GLU A 145 9.72 6.86 11.69
CA GLU A 145 9.04 8.15 11.71
C GLU A 145 10.05 9.27 11.91
N LYS A 146 10.23 10.11 10.89
CA LYS A 146 11.10 11.29 10.93
C LYS A 146 10.25 12.54 11.12
N ILE A 147 10.52 13.27 12.19
CA ILE A 147 9.73 14.45 12.60
C ILE A 147 10.53 15.71 12.32
N TYR A 148 9.94 16.63 11.56
CA TYR A 148 10.58 17.89 11.17
C TYR A 148 9.82 19.11 11.67
N ILE A 149 10.57 20.12 12.11
CA ILE A 149 10.07 21.47 12.39
C ILE A 149 10.63 22.47 11.39
N ASN A 150 9.96 23.61 11.24
CA ASN A 150 10.54 24.80 10.61
C ASN A 150 11.02 25.75 11.71
N ARG A 151 12.32 26.05 11.72
CA ARG A 151 12.92 27.03 12.63
C ARG A 151 13.61 28.09 11.77
N ASN A 152 13.11 29.31 11.77
CA ASN A 152 13.73 30.46 11.08
C ASN A 152 13.99 30.27 9.57
N LYS A 153 13.14 29.50 8.87
CA LYS A 153 13.24 29.08 7.45
C LYS A 153 14.11 27.83 7.18
N ASP A 154 14.74 27.26 8.20
CA ASP A 154 15.45 25.98 8.11
C ASP A 154 14.53 24.81 8.50
N VAL A 155 14.67 23.68 7.80
CA VAL A 155 13.99 22.42 8.14
C VAL A 155 14.91 21.59 9.03
N VAL A 156 14.49 21.35 10.26
CA VAL A 156 15.30 20.64 11.27
C VAL A 156 14.61 19.33 11.65
N LEU A 157 15.35 18.22 11.56
CA LEU A 157 14.94 16.92 12.08
C LEU A 157 15.08 16.93 13.62
N ILE A 158 14.01 16.61 14.34
CA ILE A 158 13.97 16.67 15.82
C ILE A 158 13.64 15.35 16.50
N ALA A 159 13.20 14.35 15.74
CA ALA A 159 13.14 12.96 16.17
C ALA A 159 13.30 12.04 14.95
N ASN A 160 13.92 10.91 15.17
CA ASN A 160 14.12 9.82 14.22
C ASN A 160 13.70 8.52 14.90
N ILE A 161 12.39 8.34 15.03
CA ILE A 161 11.79 7.26 15.81
C ILE A 161 11.83 5.96 14.99
N VAL A 162 12.34 4.90 15.60
CA VAL A 162 12.30 3.53 15.10
C VAL A 162 11.52 2.64 16.04
N PHE A 163 10.88 1.60 15.50
CA PHE A 163 10.30 0.54 16.31
C PHE A 163 10.68 -0.86 15.80
N ASN A 164 10.72 -1.80 16.73
CA ASN A 164 10.94 -3.21 16.46
C ASN A 164 9.87 -4.05 17.18
N LEU A 165 9.49 -5.17 16.55
CA LEU A 165 8.58 -6.15 17.12
C LEU A 165 9.14 -7.55 16.87
N THR A 166 9.33 -8.29 17.95
CA THR A 166 9.92 -9.63 17.95
C THR A 166 9.14 -10.57 18.85
N ILE A 167 9.03 -11.84 18.47
CA ILE A 167 8.63 -12.93 19.35
C ILE A 167 9.89 -13.67 19.78
N ILE A 168 10.09 -13.77 21.09
CA ILE A 168 11.20 -14.49 21.73
C ILE A 168 10.69 -15.70 22.52
N ASP A 169 11.52 -16.73 22.68
CA ASP A 169 11.26 -17.89 23.54
C ASP A 169 11.57 -17.60 25.02
N GLN A 170 11.65 -18.64 25.85
CA GLN A 170 11.93 -18.50 27.30
C GLN A 170 13.40 -18.16 27.57
N GLU A 171 14.30 -18.65 26.72
CA GLU A 171 15.74 -18.43 26.69
C GLU A 171 16.08 -17.00 26.26
N GLY A 172 15.19 -16.36 25.50
CA GLY A 172 15.31 -14.98 25.02
C GLY A 172 15.77 -14.86 23.58
N GLU A 173 15.87 -15.98 22.85
CA GLU A 173 16.26 -16.02 21.45
C GLU A 173 15.13 -15.52 20.55
N VAL A 174 15.47 -14.80 19.48
CA VAL A 174 14.49 -14.23 18.55
C VAL A 174 14.00 -15.30 17.58
N ARG A 175 12.78 -15.78 17.80
CA ARG A 175 12.13 -16.84 17.00
C ARG A 175 11.37 -16.32 15.80
N LEU A 176 10.82 -15.12 15.91
CA LEU A 176 10.25 -14.40 14.78
C LEU A 176 10.49 -12.91 14.97
N LYS A 177 11.05 -12.25 13.96
CA LYS A 177 11.07 -10.80 13.87
C LYS A 177 10.00 -10.43 12.85
N ALA A 178 9.16 -9.45 13.17
CA ALA A 178 8.32 -8.88 12.14
C ALA A 178 9.24 -8.21 11.10
N ASP A 179 9.06 -8.45 9.81
CA ASP A 179 9.67 -7.73 8.69
C ASP A 179 8.88 -7.95 7.38
N HIS A 180 9.37 -7.46 6.24
CA HIS A 180 8.69 -7.55 4.93
C HIS A 180 8.62 -8.95 4.32
N SER A 181 9.42 -9.88 4.83
CA SER A 181 9.58 -11.27 4.36
C SER A 181 9.10 -12.31 5.38
N SER A 182 8.95 -11.91 6.65
CA SER A 182 8.54 -12.77 7.76
C SER A 182 7.08 -13.23 7.68
N GLU A 183 6.76 -14.30 8.41
CA GLU A 183 5.37 -14.73 8.67
C GLU A 183 4.56 -13.75 9.55
N LEU A 184 5.12 -12.60 9.95
CA LEU A 184 4.48 -11.54 10.74
C LEU A 184 4.66 -10.17 10.08
N MET A 185 3.81 -9.87 9.10
CA MET A 185 3.87 -8.63 8.32
C MET A 185 3.16 -7.47 9.02
N SER A 186 3.61 -6.23 8.74
CA SER A 186 2.87 -5.02 9.09
C SER A 186 1.78 -4.78 8.05
N TYR A 187 0.51 -4.73 8.46
CA TYR A 187 -0.63 -4.56 7.55
C TYR A 187 -1.17 -3.13 7.50
N MET A 188 -1.09 -2.39 8.61
CA MET A 188 -1.46 -0.97 8.66
C MET A 188 -0.58 -0.19 9.64
N SER A 189 -0.26 1.05 9.25
CA SER A 189 0.26 2.10 10.12
C SER A 189 -0.74 3.25 10.14
N GLY A 190 -1.30 3.58 11.29
CA GLY A 190 -2.07 4.80 11.47
C GLY A 190 -1.11 5.97 11.68
N GLY A 191 -1.08 6.90 10.72
CA GLY A 191 -0.17 8.05 10.75
C GLY A 191 -0.33 8.89 12.02
N SER A 192 0.78 9.44 12.50
CA SER A 192 0.80 10.08 13.82
C SER A 192 -0.04 11.36 13.85
N TYR A 193 -0.95 11.45 14.82
CA TYR A 193 -1.73 12.66 15.07
C TYR A 193 -0.99 13.56 16.06
N TYR A 194 -0.84 14.85 15.74
CA TYR A 194 -0.34 15.86 16.67
C TYR A 194 -1.47 16.69 17.25
N SER A 195 -1.47 16.82 18.58
CA SER A 195 -2.15 17.92 19.25
C SER A 195 -1.33 19.22 19.17
N PHE A 196 -1.98 20.36 19.43
CA PHE A 196 -1.28 21.63 19.67
C PHE A 196 -0.38 21.61 20.93
N THR A 197 -0.43 20.56 21.76
CA THR A 197 0.41 20.40 22.96
C THR A 197 1.74 19.70 22.68
N GLY A 198 2.04 19.33 21.43
CA GLY A 198 3.26 18.63 21.05
C GLY A 198 3.24 17.12 21.31
N GLU A 199 2.10 16.57 21.75
CA GLU A 199 1.91 15.13 21.90
C GLU A 199 1.62 14.49 20.54
N GLY A 200 2.43 13.48 20.19
CA GLY A 200 2.22 12.59 19.06
C GLY A 200 1.73 11.22 19.52
N ARG A 201 0.89 10.57 18.71
CA ARG A 201 0.45 9.18 18.91
C ARG A 201 0.45 8.44 17.58
N THR A 202 1.11 7.29 17.55
CA THR A 202 1.19 6.40 16.38
C THR A 202 0.70 5.01 16.75
N HIS A 203 0.07 4.31 15.80
CA HIS A 203 -0.30 2.90 15.98
C HIS A 203 0.01 2.04 14.75
N PHE A 204 0.29 0.77 15.00
CA PHE A 204 0.57 -0.25 13.99
C PHE A 204 -0.22 -1.52 14.29
N VAL A 205 -0.64 -2.19 13.22
CA VAL A 205 -1.12 -3.58 13.30
C VAL A 205 -0.22 -4.47 12.48
N PHE A 206 0.30 -5.49 13.16
CA PHE A 206 1.00 -6.61 12.56
C PHE A 206 0.07 -7.81 12.59
N ALA A 207 0.15 -8.63 11.56
CA ALA A 207 -0.64 -9.84 11.47
C ALA A 207 0.13 -10.93 10.73
N GLY A 208 -0.21 -12.17 11.03
CA GLY A 208 0.60 -13.30 10.63
C GLY A 208 0.08 -14.60 11.19
N ARG A 209 0.87 -15.66 11.02
CA ARG A 209 0.57 -17.00 11.52
C ARG A 209 1.56 -17.38 12.62
N ILE A 210 1.11 -18.12 13.63
CA ILE A 210 2.05 -18.83 14.52
C ILE A 210 2.75 -19.94 13.71
N PRO A 211 4.09 -19.92 13.56
CA PRO A 211 4.78 -20.92 12.75
C PRO A 211 4.68 -22.32 13.36
N PHE A 212 4.58 -23.35 12.50
CA PHE A 212 4.68 -24.75 12.95
C PHE A 212 6.10 -25.14 13.43
N SER A 213 7.10 -24.30 13.16
CA SER A 213 8.47 -24.41 13.68
C SER A 213 8.62 -23.91 15.12
N PHE A 214 7.59 -23.31 15.72
CA PHE A 214 7.58 -22.95 17.13
C PHE A 214 7.22 -24.18 17.95
N GLU A 215 8.03 -24.53 18.93
CA GLU A 215 7.71 -25.58 19.89
C GLU A 215 6.55 -25.12 20.81
N PRO A 216 5.60 -26.00 21.19
CA PRO A 216 4.57 -25.65 22.16
C PRO A 216 5.18 -25.24 23.52
N GLY A 217 4.83 -24.05 24.01
CA GLY A 217 5.48 -23.44 25.18
C GLY A 217 5.08 -21.98 25.39
N GLU A 218 5.71 -21.30 26.35
CA GLU A 218 5.51 -19.85 26.56
C GLU A 218 6.54 -19.04 25.76
N TYR A 219 6.08 -17.95 25.14
CA TYR A 219 6.86 -16.99 24.37
C TYR A 219 6.53 -15.58 24.85
N LYS A 220 7.34 -14.60 24.45
CA LYS A 220 7.05 -13.17 24.66
C LYS A 220 7.05 -12.43 23.34
N ILE A 221 6.00 -11.65 23.10
CA ILE A 221 6.04 -10.60 22.08
C ILE A 221 6.63 -9.37 22.77
N VAL A 222 7.77 -8.90 22.27
CA VAL A 222 8.47 -7.72 22.74
C VAL A 222 8.37 -6.64 21.66
N ALA A 223 7.79 -5.50 22.03
CA ALA A 223 7.82 -4.28 21.24
C ALA A 223 8.80 -3.30 21.85
N MET A 224 9.68 -2.73 21.03
CA MET A 224 10.61 -1.68 21.41
C MET A 224 10.38 -0.47 20.51
N VAL A 225 10.39 0.72 21.09
CA VAL A 225 10.42 1.99 20.35
C VAL A 225 11.58 2.84 20.84
N ALA A 226 12.31 3.50 19.94
CA ALA A 226 13.44 4.34 20.28
C ALA A 226 13.55 5.53 19.34
N ASP A 227 13.91 6.71 19.86
CA ASP A 227 14.39 7.83 19.04
C ASP A 227 15.92 7.74 18.91
N LEU A 228 16.40 7.65 17.69
CA LEU A 228 17.84 7.53 17.40
C LEU A 228 18.62 8.84 17.62
N LEU A 229 17.95 9.99 17.78
CA LEU A 229 18.62 11.28 18.02
C LEU A 229 18.87 11.55 19.51
N THR A 230 17.87 11.32 20.36
CA THR A 230 17.97 11.50 21.82
C THR A 230 18.42 10.25 22.57
N GLY A 231 18.31 9.06 21.96
CA GLY A 231 18.53 7.78 22.61
C GLY A 231 17.40 7.37 23.57
N MET A 232 16.30 8.15 23.64
CA MET A 232 15.11 7.77 24.42
C MET A 232 14.48 6.51 23.84
N ARG A 233 14.10 5.58 24.72
CA ARG A 233 13.44 4.32 24.34
C ARG A 233 12.44 3.88 25.38
N ASP A 234 11.46 3.10 24.93
CA ASP A 234 10.56 2.33 25.79
C ASP A 234 10.40 0.92 25.24
N GLU A 235 10.15 -0.04 26.12
CA GLU A 235 10.01 -1.46 25.79
C GLU A 235 8.84 -2.06 26.56
N LYS A 236 8.05 -2.89 25.87
CA LYS A 236 6.89 -3.55 26.45
C LYS A 236 6.81 -4.98 25.94
N ALA A 237 6.55 -5.91 26.85
CA ALA A 237 6.38 -7.31 26.53
C ALA A 237 4.97 -7.80 26.92
N VAL A 238 4.44 -8.75 26.15
CA VAL A 238 3.27 -9.57 26.53
C VAL A 238 3.60 -11.04 26.34
N ASN A 239 3.21 -11.87 27.32
CA ASN A 239 3.38 -13.32 27.24
C ASN A 239 2.31 -13.92 26.32
N ILE A 240 2.70 -14.92 25.53
CA ILE A 240 1.77 -15.81 24.81
C ILE A 240 2.13 -17.28 25.05
N THR A 241 1.13 -18.16 25.10
CA THR A 241 1.32 -19.62 25.06
C THR A 241 1.08 -20.11 23.63
N VAL A 242 2.05 -20.83 23.06
CA VAL A 242 1.86 -21.62 21.84
C VAL A 242 1.44 -23.04 22.22
N LEU A 243 0.34 -23.50 21.65
CA LEU A 243 -0.24 -24.82 21.81
C LEU A 243 0.00 -25.67 20.55
N PRO A 244 0.00 -27.00 20.65
CA PRO A 244 0.06 -27.87 19.47
C PRO A 244 -1.07 -27.54 18.48
N GLY A 245 -0.71 -27.40 17.21
CA GLY A 245 -1.64 -27.23 16.09
C GLY A 245 -1.59 -28.43 15.15
N GLU A 246 -2.59 -28.54 14.27
CA GLU A 246 -2.63 -29.57 13.24
C GLU A 246 -2.04 -29.01 11.95
N TYR A 247 -0.89 -29.54 11.52
CA TYR A 247 -0.32 -29.17 10.23
C TYR A 247 -1.17 -29.76 9.11
N ARG A 248 -1.56 -28.90 8.16
CA ARG A 248 -2.22 -29.28 6.91
C ARG A 248 -1.30 -28.94 5.74
N GLU A 249 -1.17 -29.88 4.80
CA GLU A 249 -0.52 -29.62 3.52
C GLU A 249 -1.35 -28.60 2.72
N ILE A 250 -0.67 -27.54 2.26
CA ILE A 250 -1.28 -26.45 1.49
C ILE A 250 -1.67 -26.98 0.10
N GLN A 251 -2.96 -26.86 -0.25
CA GLN A 251 -3.49 -27.35 -1.52
C GLN A 251 -4.25 -26.25 -2.24
N PHE A 252 -3.75 -25.83 -3.39
CA PHE A 252 -4.42 -24.91 -4.30
C PHE A 252 -5.33 -25.72 -5.24
N SER A 253 -6.64 -25.63 -5.05
CA SER A 253 -7.65 -26.42 -5.76
C SER A 253 -8.81 -25.54 -6.24
N PRO A 254 -9.34 -25.71 -7.47
CA PRO A 254 -8.99 -26.74 -8.46
C PRO A 254 -7.73 -26.46 -9.29
N ILE A 255 -7.22 -25.22 -9.28
CA ILE A 255 -6.01 -24.85 -10.04
C ILE A 255 -4.78 -25.12 -9.17
N SER A 256 -4.05 -26.21 -9.47
CA SER A 256 -2.84 -26.62 -8.74
C SER A 256 -1.53 -26.43 -9.52
N LYS A 257 -1.54 -25.67 -10.61
CA LYS A 257 -0.30 -25.33 -11.34
C LYS A 257 0.34 -24.10 -10.68
N PRO A 258 1.69 -24.00 -10.64
CA PRO A 258 2.38 -22.80 -10.14
C PRO A 258 1.94 -21.56 -10.94
N PRO A 259 1.56 -20.45 -10.27
CA PRO A 259 0.96 -19.30 -10.94
C PRO A 259 1.89 -18.60 -11.95
N GLU A 260 3.21 -18.77 -11.85
CA GLU A 260 4.19 -18.30 -12.83
C GLU A 260 4.00 -18.96 -14.20
N THR A 261 3.53 -20.21 -14.22
CA THR A 261 3.21 -20.96 -15.45
C THR A 261 1.87 -20.55 -16.05
N LEU A 262 1.00 -19.94 -15.23
CA LEU A 262 -0.33 -19.49 -15.63
C LEU A 262 -0.30 -18.12 -16.29
N ILE A 263 0.64 -17.25 -15.94
CA ILE A 263 0.78 -15.92 -16.57
C ILE A 263 1.21 -16.07 -18.03
N LEU A 264 0.63 -15.29 -18.94
CA LEU A 264 1.07 -15.16 -20.34
C LEU A 264 2.56 -14.83 -20.39
N ARG A 265 3.32 -15.50 -21.25
CA ARG A 265 4.75 -15.22 -21.52
C ARG A 265 4.89 -14.19 -22.64
N GLU A 266 6.11 -13.68 -22.84
CA GLU A 266 6.43 -12.74 -23.93
C GLU A 266 6.03 -13.27 -25.32
N ASP A 267 6.27 -14.56 -25.60
CA ASP A 267 5.91 -15.22 -26.86
C ASP A 267 4.40 -15.48 -27.03
N GLU A 268 3.61 -15.33 -25.96
CA GLU A 268 2.14 -15.44 -25.99
C GLU A 268 1.47 -14.07 -26.16
N LEU A 269 2.19 -12.95 -26.04
CA LEU A 269 1.64 -11.60 -26.11
C LEU A 269 1.71 -11.02 -27.54
N THR A 270 0.58 -10.51 -28.02
CA THR A 270 0.51 -9.85 -29.33
C THR A 270 1.10 -8.44 -29.29
N GLY A 271 1.65 -8.00 -30.42
CA GLY A 271 2.05 -6.60 -30.60
C GLY A 271 3.38 -6.19 -29.94
N GLY A 272 4.30 -7.12 -29.64
CA GLY A 272 5.71 -6.79 -29.36
C GLY A 272 6.01 -6.25 -27.96
N TRP A 273 5.27 -6.73 -26.95
CA TRP A 273 5.62 -6.55 -25.54
C TRP A 273 6.93 -7.26 -25.19
N LYS A 274 7.69 -6.73 -24.22
CA LYS A 274 8.90 -7.34 -23.66
C LYS A 274 8.84 -7.46 -22.16
N GLU A 275 9.22 -8.60 -21.60
CA GLU A 275 9.29 -8.84 -20.17
C GLU A 275 10.48 -8.09 -19.56
N ILE A 276 10.24 -7.30 -18.51
CA ILE A 276 11.31 -6.58 -17.77
C ILE A 276 11.37 -6.95 -16.29
N ARG A 277 10.35 -7.63 -15.78
CA ARG A 277 10.29 -8.09 -14.39
C ARG A 277 9.35 -9.27 -14.30
N SER A 278 9.81 -10.33 -13.65
CA SER A 278 8.95 -11.40 -13.13
C SER A 278 9.29 -11.60 -11.66
N PHE A 279 8.27 -11.73 -10.82
CA PHE A 279 8.45 -12.15 -9.43
C PHE A 279 7.34 -13.12 -9.03
N SER A 280 7.64 -13.93 -8.02
CA SER A 280 6.70 -14.85 -7.43
C SER A 280 6.98 -14.97 -5.93
N ARG A 281 5.93 -15.09 -5.13
CA ARG A 281 6.00 -15.32 -3.69
C ARG A 281 4.72 -15.97 -3.19
N SER A 282 4.86 -16.82 -2.18
CA SER A 282 3.74 -17.35 -1.43
C SER A 282 3.74 -16.72 -0.03
N ILE A 283 2.59 -16.20 0.42
CA ILE A 283 2.41 -15.64 1.76
C ILE A 283 1.15 -16.22 2.39
N TRP A 284 1.15 -16.37 3.71
CA TRP A 284 -0.07 -16.69 4.44
C TRP A 284 -0.79 -15.39 4.79
N ASP A 285 -2.07 -15.26 4.43
CA ASP A 285 -2.83 -14.04 4.63
C ASP A 285 -3.83 -14.17 5.80
N PRO A 286 -3.68 -13.36 6.87
CA PRO A 286 -4.49 -13.43 8.08
C PRO A 286 -5.93 -12.95 7.89
N PHE A 287 -6.27 -12.23 6.81
CA PHE A 287 -7.66 -11.83 6.52
C PHE A 287 -8.50 -12.96 5.91
N TYR A 288 -7.84 -13.95 5.30
CA TYR A 288 -8.47 -15.10 4.65
C TYR A 288 -8.03 -16.44 5.25
N GLU A 289 -7.15 -16.39 6.25
CA GLU A 289 -6.60 -17.51 7.04
C GLU A 289 -6.01 -18.67 6.22
N GLN A 290 -5.44 -18.35 5.04
CA GLN A 290 -4.92 -19.32 4.08
C GLN A 290 -3.68 -18.81 3.37
N GLN A 291 -2.92 -19.72 2.78
CA GLN A 291 -1.84 -19.40 1.87
C GLN A 291 -2.41 -18.80 0.56
N ILE A 292 -1.76 -17.75 0.07
CA ILE A 292 -1.99 -17.16 -1.24
C ILE A 292 -0.66 -17.09 -1.98
N TRP A 293 -0.62 -17.67 -3.18
CA TRP A 293 0.53 -17.63 -4.07
C TRP A 293 0.34 -16.52 -5.11
N PHE A 294 1.19 -15.50 -5.05
CA PHE A 294 1.23 -14.39 -5.98
C PHE A 294 2.33 -14.61 -7.01
N ALA A 295 2.00 -14.47 -8.29
CA ALA A 295 2.97 -14.27 -9.35
C ALA A 295 2.62 -13.00 -10.13
N THR A 296 3.65 -12.30 -10.62
CA THR A 296 3.51 -11.05 -11.36
C THR A 296 4.54 -10.99 -12.47
N LYS A 297 4.12 -10.50 -13.65
CA LYS A 297 5.00 -10.13 -14.75
C LYS A 297 4.71 -8.71 -15.22
N VAL A 298 5.77 -7.93 -15.40
CA VAL A 298 5.71 -6.57 -15.95
C VAL A 298 6.31 -6.59 -17.35
N TYR A 299 5.51 -6.08 -18.28
CA TYR A 299 5.81 -5.95 -19.69
C TYR A 299 5.93 -4.48 -20.08
N VAL A 300 6.83 -4.18 -21.00
CA VAL A 300 6.94 -2.86 -21.63
C VAL A 300 6.87 -2.97 -23.14
N ARG A 301 6.35 -1.91 -23.76
CA ARG A 301 6.43 -1.71 -25.19
C ARG A 301 6.59 -0.24 -25.48
N GLU A 302 7.40 0.08 -26.48
CA GLU A 302 7.53 1.42 -26.99
C GLU A 302 6.88 1.49 -28.38
N VAL A 303 6.03 2.50 -28.59
CA VAL A 303 5.39 2.78 -29.88
C VAL A 303 5.51 4.27 -30.15
N SER A 304 6.20 4.63 -31.24
CA SER A 304 6.43 6.03 -31.63
C SER A 304 7.04 6.89 -30.50
N GLY A 305 8.04 6.38 -29.79
CA GLY A 305 8.69 7.05 -28.65
C GLY A 305 7.89 7.04 -27.34
N ILE A 306 6.67 6.46 -27.33
CA ILE A 306 5.84 6.39 -26.13
C ILE A 306 6.00 5.02 -25.48
N ARG A 307 6.75 4.98 -24.36
CA ARG A 307 6.89 3.80 -23.50
C ARG A 307 5.59 3.56 -22.73
N ARG A 308 5.00 2.37 -22.89
CA ARG A 308 3.81 1.89 -22.17
C ARG A 308 4.20 0.71 -21.29
N MET A 309 3.57 0.61 -20.12
CA MET A 309 3.67 -0.58 -19.27
C MET A 309 2.37 -1.38 -19.27
N MET A 310 2.52 -2.68 -19.05
CA MET A 310 1.46 -3.60 -18.71
C MET A 310 1.95 -4.50 -17.58
N GLU A 311 1.08 -4.80 -16.63
CA GLU A 311 1.37 -5.72 -15.53
C GLU A 311 0.30 -6.79 -15.46
N ILE A 312 0.70 -8.05 -15.45
CA ILE A 312 -0.20 -9.20 -15.25
C ILE A 312 0.13 -9.84 -13.92
N ASN A 313 -0.86 -9.93 -13.04
CA ASN A 313 -0.76 -10.61 -11.75
C ASN A 313 -1.73 -11.79 -11.70
N ILE A 314 -1.33 -12.87 -11.02
CA ILE A 314 -2.21 -13.94 -10.57
C ILE A 314 -2.02 -14.10 -9.06
N ALA A 315 -3.11 -14.06 -8.31
CA ALA A 315 -3.17 -14.47 -6.91
C ALA A 315 -3.98 -15.76 -6.83
N LEU A 316 -3.32 -16.86 -6.43
CA LEU A 316 -3.89 -18.19 -6.32
C LEU A 316 -4.11 -18.54 -4.84
N PHE A 317 -5.36 -18.77 -4.46
CA PHE A 317 -5.79 -19.03 -3.09
C PHE A 317 -5.96 -20.53 -2.86
N GLU A 318 -5.85 -21.03 -1.62
CA GLU A 318 -6.17 -22.43 -1.32
C GLU A 318 -7.63 -22.77 -1.68
N THR A 319 -8.56 -21.83 -1.44
CA THR A 319 -10.01 -22.02 -1.58
C THR A 319 -10.68 -21.07 -2.58
N PRO A 320 -11.68 -21.53 -3.36
CA PRO A 320 -12.55 -20.66 -4.16
C PRO A 320 -13.30 -19.62 -3.31
N GLU A 321 -13.71 -19.97 -2.09
CA GLU A 321 -14.45 -19.09 -1.19
C GLU A 321 -13.61 -17.87 -0.78
N GLY A 322 -12.33 -18.08 -0.45
CA GLY A 322 -11.44 -17.00 -0.09
C GLY A 322 -11.00 -16.14 -1.28
N ALA A 323 -10.81 -16.73 -2.47
CA ALA A 323 -10.66 -15.96 -3.71
C ALA A 323 -11.89 -15.08 -3.98
N SER A 324 -13.10 -15.64 -3.82
CA SER A 324 -14.35 -14.90 -3.99
C SER A 324 -14.50 -13.76 -2.97
N SER A 325 -14.16 -13.98 -1.69
CA SER A 325 -14.13 -12.91 -0.68
C SER A 325 -13.19 -11.78 -1.11
N TYR A 326 -11.95 -12.11 -1.50
CA TYR A 326 -10.96 -11.12 -1.93
C TYR A 326 -11.42 -10.33 -3.16
N PHE A 327 -12.16 -10.97 -4.08
CA PHE A 327 -12.74 -10.31 -5.25
C PHE A 327 -13.79 -9.26 -4.87
N GLU A 328 -14.72 -9.58 -3.97
CA GLU A 328 -15.71 -8.62 -3.46
C GLU A 328 -15.05 -7.48 -2.68
N ASP A 329 -14.08 -7.80 -1.82
CA ASP A 329 -13.33 -6.83 -1.01
C ASP A 329 -12.60 -5.81 -1.91
N MET A 330 -12.00 -6.25 -3.03
CA MET A 330 -11.43 -5.37 -4.04
C MET A 330 -12.47 -4.50 -4.74
N LEU A 331 -13.56 -5.09 -5.24
CA LEU A 331 -14.61 -4.37 -5.96
C LEU A 331 -15.22 -3.27 -5.09
N HIS A 332 -15.50 -3.59 -3.83
CA HIS A 332 -16.01 -2.65 -2.84
C HIS A 332 -15.01 -1.54 -2.54
N GLY A 333 -13.75 -1.89 -2.22
CA GLY A 333 -12.70 -0.89 -1.93
C GLY A 333 -12.41 0.05 -3.09
N PHE A 334 -12.52 -0.42 -4.35
CA PHE A 334 -12.41 0.43 -5.54
C PHE A 334 -13.58 1.42 -5.69
N ASN A 335 -14.79 1.02 -5.30
CA ASN A 335 -15.97 1.89 -5.34
C ASN A 335 -15.94 2.97 -4.24
N GLU A 336 -15.39 2.66 -3.06
CA GLU A 336 -15.28 3.62 -1.96
C GLU A 336 -14.12 4.60 -2.13
N SER A 337 -12.98 4.17 -2.68
CA SER A 337 -11.71 4.90 -2.58
C SER A 337 -11.49 6.04 -3.59
N ASN A 338 -12.26 6.12 -4.68
CA ASN A 338 -12.08 7.20 -5.67
C ASN A 338 -13.40 7.61 -6.38
N PRO A 339 -13.96 8.81 -6.11
CA PRO A 339 -15.19 9.29 -6.74
C PRO A 339 -15.05 9.65 -8.23
N TRP A 340 -13.84 9.63 -8.78
CA TRP A 340 -13.56 9.86 -10.21
C TRP A 340 -13.17 8.60 -10.96
N ALA A 341 -13.06 7.46 -10.27
CA ALA A 341 -12.80 6.19 -10.92
C ALA A 341 -14.09 5.60 -11.52
N LEU A 342 -13.94 4.79 -12.56
CA LEU A 342 -15.05 4.11 -13.22
C LEU A 342 -14.88 2.60 -13.07
N SER A 343 -15.73 2.00 -12.25
CA SER A 343 -15.90 0.54 -12.14
C SER A 343 -17.03 0.05 -13.05
N LYS A 344 -16.85 -1.05 -13.78
CA LYS A 344 -17.91 -1.69 -14.57
C LYS A 344 -17.72 -3.20 -14.61
N ILE A 345 -18.77 -3.96 -14.30
CA ILE A 345 -18.77 -5.43 -14.50
C ILE A 345 -18.75 -5.73 -16.01
N ILE A 346 -17.83 -6.59 -16.43
CA ILE A 346 -17.49 -6.88 -17.84
C ILE A 346 -17.06 -8.35 -18.01
N SER A 347 -17.96 -9.29 -17.74
CA SER A 347 -17.70 -10.70 -18.08
C SER A 347 -17.64 -10.84 -19.62
N ARG A 348 -16.45 -11.18 -20.16
CA ARG A 348 -16.25 -11.55 -21.58
C ARG A 348 -16.21 -13.06 -21.77
N VAL A 349 -15.54 -13.78 -20.87
CA VAL A 349 -15.41 -15.24 -20.91
C VAL A 349 -16.48 -15.92 -20.05
N SER A 350 -17.12 -16.96 -20.61
CA SER A 350 -18.15 -17.73 -19.90
C SER A 350 -17.61 -18.39 -18.63
N GLY A 351 -18.35 -18.26 -17.53
CA GLY A 351 -17.94 -18.76 -16.20
C GLY A 351 -16.93 -17.87 -15.46
N VAL A 352 -16.52 -16.73 -16.03
CA VAL A 352 -15.61 -15.78 -15.38
C VAL A 352 -16.36 -14.56 -14.86
N ARG A 353 -16.08 -14.17 -13.61
CA ARG A 353 -16.59 -12.93 -13.01
C ARG A 353 -15.50 -11.86 -13.14
N SER A 354 -15.70 -10.86 -14.00
CA SER A 354 -14.70 -9.80 -14.24
C SER A 354 -15.28 -8.39 -14.08
N PHE A 355 -14.46 -7.46 -13.58
CA PHE A 355 -14.74 -6.03 -13.62
C PHE A 355 -13.56 -5.22 -14.15
N LEU A 356 -13.90 -4.14 -14.86
CA LEU A 356 -13.01 -3.09 -15.33
C LEU A 356 -12.99 -2.00 -14.27
N TYR A 357 -11.81 -1.52 -13.91
CA TYR A 357 -11.62 -0.35 -13.06
C TYR A 357 -10.63 0.59 -13.74
N ILE A 358 -11.10 1.81 -14.04
CA ILE A 358 -10.29 2.90 -14.62
C ILE A 358 -10.02 3.92 -13.53
N HIS A 359 -8.76 4.06 -13.14
CA HIS A 359 -8.28 5.08 -12.23
C HIS A 359 -7.80 6.30 -13.01
N TYR A 360 -8.20 7.50 -12.59
CA TYR A 360 -7.73 8.77 -13.13
C TYR A 360 -6.78 9.43 -12.14
N GLU A 361 -5.51 9.55 -12.51
CA GLU A 361 -4.54 10.23 -11.67
C GLU A 361 -4.58 11.75 -11.90
N ARG A 362 -4.86 12.50 -10.84
CA ARG A 362 -5.07 13.95 -10.91
C ARG A 362 -3.81 14.75 -11.25
N ILE A 363 -2.62 14.25 -10.89
CA ILE A 363 -1.35 14.98 -11.05
C ILE A 363 -0.77 14.79 -12.45
N SER A 364 -0.64 13.55 -12.90
CA SER A 364 -0.12 13.22 -14.24
C SER A 364 -1.15 13.42 -15.35
N GLY A 365 -2.45 13.44 -15.00
CA GLY A 365 -3.56 13.42 -15.97
C GLY A 365 -3.73 12.06 -16.66
N LEU A 366 -2.92 11.06 -16.31
CA LEU A 366 -2.95 9.74 -16.92
C LEU A 366 -4.07 8.88 -16.34
N ARG A 367 -4.40 7.84 -17.10
CA ARG A 367 -5.33 6.78 -16.70
C ARG A 367 -4.52 5.51 -16.46
N THR A 368 -4.86 4.81 -15.40
CA THR A 368 -4.49 3.40 -15.22
C THR A 368 -5.74 2.57 -15.45
N ILE A 369 -5.68 1.63 -16.38
CA ILE A 369 -6.78 0.74 -16.72
C ILE A 369 -6.49 -0.60 -16.07
N SER A 370 -7.45 -1.21 -15.37
CA SER A 370 -7.26 -2.56 -14.83
C SER A 370 -8.49 -3.43 -15.02
N VAL A 371 -8.26 -4.69 -15.37
CA VAL A 371 -9.27 -5.75 -15.40
C VAL A 371 -8.95 -6.71 -14.27
N ARG A 372 -9.94 -6.98 -13.42
CA ARG A 372 -9.86 -7.94 -12.31
C ARG A 372 -10.84 -9.06 -12.62
N SER A 373 -10.38 -10.31 -12.54
CA SER A 373 -11.18 -11.48 -12.94
C SER A 373 -11.04 -12.60 -11.92
N LEU A 374 -12.15 -13.21 -11.53
CA LEU A 374 -12.22 -14.36 -10.63
C LEU A 374 -12.53 -15.63 -11.44
N ILE A 375 -11.65 -16.63 -11.30
CA ILE A 375 -11.78 -17.97 -11.90
C ILE A 375 -11.46 -19.01 -10.83
N ASP A 376 -12.48 -19.70 -10.32
CA ASP A 376 -12.39 -20.67 -9.22
C ASP A 376 -11.63 -20.09 -8.00
N ASN A 377 -10.43 -20.60 -7.70
CA ASN A 377 -9.54 -20.16 -6.62
C ASN A 377 -8.46 -19.15 -7.07
N ALA A 378 -8.55 -18.61 -8.29
CA ALA A 378 -7.59 -17.68 -8.85
C ALA A 378 -8.19 -16.29 -9.13
N ILE A 379 -7.45 -15.26 -8.76
CA ILE A 379 -7.69 -13.87 -9.12
C ILE A 379 -6.66 -13.44 -10.15
N ILE A 380 -7.11 -13.13 -11.35
CA ILE A 380 -6.32 -12.53 -12.42
C ILE A 380 -6.43 -11.01 -12.29
N THR A 381 -5.34 -10.32 -12.60
CA THR A 381 -5.33 -8.88 -12.78
C THR A 381 -4.47 -8.52 -13.98
N VAL A 382 -5.03 -7.80 -14.94
CA VAL A 382 -4.26 -7.12 -16.00
C VAL A 382 -4.36 -5.62 -15.76
N ILE A 383 -3.21 -4.93 -15.69
CA ILE A 383 -3.11 -3.48 -15.50
C ILE A 383 -2.37 -2.89 -16.72
N GLY A 384 -2.89 -1.80 -17.27
CA GLY A 384 -2.27 -0.99 -18.30
C GLY A 384 -1.99 0.43 -17.81
N GLY A 385 -0.76 0.90 -18.03
CA GLY A 385 -0.30 2.21 -17.54
C GLY A 385 0.03 2.20 -16.04
N GLY A 386 0.42 3.37 -15.52
CA GLY A 386 0.90 3.54 -14.15
C GLY A 386 2.33 4.05 -14.13
N TYR A 387 3.10 3.67 -13.11
CA TYR A 387 4.48 4.14 -12.91
C TYR A 387 5.52 3.08 -13.22
N LEU A 388 6.45 3.43 -14.12
CA LEU A 388 7.62 2.62 -14.46
C LEU A 388 8.88 3.37 -14.05
N GLU A 389 9.64 2.82 -13.10
CA GLU A 389 10.91 3.41 -12.64
C GLU A 389 10.74 4.86 -12.13
N GLY A 390 9.57 5.16 -11.53
CA GLY A 390 9.18 6.50 -11.07
C GLY A 390 8.63 7.43 -12.17
N THR A 391 8.68 7.01 -13.44
CA THR A 391 8.15 7.77 -14.58
C THR A 391 6.69 7.37 -14.84
N PRO A 392 5.74 8.33 -14.95
CA PRO A 392 4.36 8.04 -15.31
C PRO A 392 4.26 7.60 -16.77
N THR A 393 3.57 6.48 -17.03
CA THR A 393 3.41 5.88 -18.37
C THR A 393 1.93 5.80 -18.76
N PRO A 394 1.57 6.21 -19.99
CA PRO A 394 0.19 6.16 -20.45
C PRO A 394 -0.28 4.71 -20.63
N ALA A 395 -1.53 4.44 -20.25
CA ALA A 395 -2.12 3.14 -20.51
C ALA A 395 -2.21 2.82 -22.01
N PRO A 396 -2.16 1.53 -22.38
CA PRO A 396 -2.62 1.03 -23.67
C PRO A 396 -4.10 1.34 -23.94
N LEU A 397 -4.58 0.97 -25.12
CA LEU A 397 -6.00 1.12 -25.45
C LEU A 397 -6.83 0.21 -24.53
N ILE A 398 -8.05 0.63 -24.19
CA ILE A 398 -8.96 -0.16 -23.34
C ILE A 398 -9.19 -1.55 -23.95
N GLU A 399 -9.46 -1.64 -25.26
CA GLU A 399 -9.65 -2.93 -25.95
C GLU A 399 -8.40 -3.81 -25.88
N GLU A 400 -7.20 -3.26 -26.04
CA GLU A 400 -5.95 -4.03 -25.92
C GLU A 400 -5.77 -4.64 -24.52
N ILE A 401 -6.14 -3.92 -23.46
CA ILE A 401 -6.12 -4.46 -22.09
C ILE A 401 -7.20 -5.53 -21.89
N LEU A 402 -8.37 -5.38 -22.52
CA LEU A 402 -9.46 -6.34 -22.42
C LEU A 402 -9.16 -7.63 -23.20
N ASP A 403 -8.52 -7.54 -24.36
CA ASP A 403 -8.12 -8.68 -25.18
C ASP A 403 -7.03 -9.50 -24.46
N ILE A 404 -6.05 -8.84 -23.83
CA ILE A 404 -5.01 -9.52 -23.05
C ILE A 404 -5.60 -10.12 -21.76
N ALA A 405 -6.57 -9.46 -21.12
CA ALA A 405 -7.30 -10.05 -20.00
C ALA A 405 -8.05 -11.32 -20.43
N GLU A 406 -8.75 -11.31 -21.56
CA GLU A 406 -9.42 -12.49 -22.13
C GLU A 406 -8.44 -13.63 -22.46
N MET A 407 -7.30 -13.32 -23.08
CA MET A 407 -6.23 -14.31 -23.31
C MET A 407 -5.73 -14.94 -22.00
N GLN A 408 -5.57 -14.12 -20.94
CA GLN A 408 -5.12 -14.57 -19.63
C GLN A 408 -6.19 -15.40 -18.89
N GLU A 409 -7.47 -15.02 -19.00
CA GLU A 409 -8.62 -15.78 -18.49
C GLU A 409 -8.69 -17.17 -19.14
N LEU A 410 -8.61 -17.23 -20.48
CA LEU A 410 -8.64 -18.48 -21.24
C LEU A 410 -7.46 -19.40 -20.90
N LYS A 411 -6.24 -18.85 -20.76
CA LYS A 411 -5.06 -19.62 -20.34
C LYS A 411 -5.27 -20.29 -18.97
N VAL A 412 -5.84 -19.56 -17.99
CA VAL A 412 -6.14 -20.12 -16.67
C VAL A 412 -7.25 -21.17 -16.74
N ILE A 413 -8.30 -20.98 -17.56
CA ILE A 413 -9.34 -22.01 -17.75
C ILE A 413 -8.77 -23.29 -18.35
N SER A 414 -7.92 -23.21 -19.37
CA SER A 414 -7.24 -24.38 -19.96
C SER A 414 -6.26 -25.09 -19.00
N SER A 415 -5.96 -24.47 -17.85
CA SER A 415 -5.00 -24.97 -16.87
C SER A 415 -5.63 -25.82 -15.76
N LYS A 416 -6.96 -25.80 -15.63
CA LYS A 416 -7.73 -26.55 -14.63
C LYS A 416 -7.45 -28.05 -14.74
N LYS A 417 -7.51 -28.78 -13.61
CA LYS A 417 -7.55 -30.25 -13.65
C LYS A 417 -8.89 -30.72 -14.26
N PRO A 418 -8.88 -31.85 -14.99
CA PRO A 418 -10.11 -32.52 -15.42
C PRO A 418 -10.90 -33.09 -14.23
#